data_AF-A0AAP5D494-F1
#
_entry.id   AF-A0AAP5D494-F1
#
_cell.length_a   1.000
_cell.length_b   1.000
_cell.length_c   1.000
_cell.angle_alpha   90.00
_cell.angle_beta   90.00
_cell.angle_gamma   90.00
#
_symmetry.space_group_name_H-M   'P 1'
#
loop_
_entity.id
_entity.type
_entity.pdbx_description
1 polymer ?
#
loop_
_entity_poly.entity_id
_entity_poly.type
_entity_poly.pdbx_seq_one_letter_code
_entity_poly.pdbx_strand_id
1 'polypeptide(L)'
;MAGYSCGEARRRLDAYVDGELSEEEARGVEGHLADCERCAEVLRFERTLLDGLKERIRETDVPPGLRERIESALERDHEAPADATETRSEG
;
A
#
# COMPACT_ATOMS: atom_id res chain seq x y z
N MET A 1 -22.84 1.02 5.98
CA MET A 1 -21.71 0.72 5.09
C MET A 1 -22.27 0.31 3.74
N ALA A 2 -22.27 1.20 2.76
CA ALA A 2 -22.52 0.80 1.38
C ALA A 2 -21.18 0.28 0.84
N GLY A 3 -20.99 -1.04 0.85
CA GLY A 3 -19.84 -1.66 0.20
C GLY A 3 -19.92 -1.44 -1.31
N TYR A 4 -18.77 -1.51 -2.00
CA TYR A 4 -18.74 -1.41 -3.46
C TYR A 4 -19.56 -2.53 -4.11
N SER A 5 -20.18 -2.24 -5.24
CA SER A 5 -20.70 -3.26 -6.14
C SER A 5 -19.56 -4.03 -6.82
N CYS A 6 -19.85 -5.21 -7.40
CA CYS A 6 -18.84 -6.00 -8.13
C CYS A 6 -18.17 -5.19 -9.25
N GLY A 7 -18.91 -4.30 -9.93
CA GLY A 7 -18.37 -3.47 -10.98
C GLY A 7 -17.41 -2.39 -10.46
N GLU A 8 -17.72 -1.81 -9.30
CA GLU A 8 -16.89 -0.79 -8.67
C GLU A 8 -15.62 -1.36 -8.04
N ALA A 9 -15.73 -2.55 -7.42
CA ALA A 9 -14.59 -3.26 -6.87
C ALA A 9 -13.64 -3.70 -7.98
N ARG A 10 -14.15 -4.31 -9.05
CA ARG A 10 -13.33 -4.78 -10.19
C ARG A 10 -12.55 -3.68 -10.88
N ARG A 11 -13.12 -2.47 -11.00
CA ARG A 11 -12.42 -1.31 -11.57
C ARG A 11 -11.27 -0.79 -10.70
N ARG A 12 -11.17 -1.24 -9.46
CA ARG A 12 -10.19 -0.80 -8.47
C ARG A 12 -9.17 -1.88 -8.10
N LEU A 13 -9.29 -3.10 -8.65
CA LEU A 13 -8.40 -4.20 -8.25
C LEU A 13 -6.94 -3.92 -8.64
N ASP A 14 -6.69 -3.38 -9.83
CA ASP A 14 -5.33 -3.00 -10.27
C ASP A 14 -4.68 -2.03 -9.27
N ALA A 15 -5.34 -0.90 -9.00
CA ALA A 15 -4.86 0.11 -8.03
C ALA A 15 -4.78 -0.44 -6.58
N TYR A 16 -5.66 -1.37 -6.21
CA TYR A 16 -5.61 -2.04 -4.91
C TYR A 16 -4.37 -2.93 -4.79
N VAL A 17 -4.04 -3.66 -5.86
CA VAL A 17 -2.87 -4.55 -5.91
C VAL A 17 -1.57 -3.76 -5.93
N ASP A 18 -1.55 -2.60 -6.59
CA ASP A 18 -0.40 -1.69 -6.62
C ASP A 18 -0.26 -0.84 -5.34
N GLY A 19 -1.27 -0.85 -4.46
CA GLY A 19 -1.26 -0.11 -3.20
C GLY A 19 -1.51 1.39 -3.38
N GLU A 20 -2.15 1.80 -4.47
CA GLU A 20 -2.39 3.20 -4.84
C GLU A 20 -3.71 3.76 -4.31
N LEU A 21 -4.58 2.90 -3.75
CA LEU A 21 -5.85 3.33 -3.17
C LEU A 21 -5.65 4.05 -1.84
N SER A 22 -6.50 5.05 -1.58
CA SER A 22 -6.64 5.60 -0.23
C SER A 22 -7.15 4.52 0.74
N GLU A 23 -6.90 4.70 2.04
CA GLU A 23 -7.36 3.71 3.03
C GLU A 23 -8.87 3.48 3.00
N GLU A 24 -9.66 4.53 2.72
CA GLU A 24 -11.11 4.42 2.63
C GLU A 24 -11.54 3.56 1.44
N GLU A 25 -10.92 3.77 0.28
CA GLU A 25 -11.18 2.98 -0.92
C GLU A 25 -10.72 1.52 -0.74
N ALA A 26 -9.55 1.31 -0.14
CA ALA A 26 -9.04 -0.02 0.19
C ALA A 26 -10.03 -0.78 1.09
N ARG A 27 -10.51 -0.15 2.18
CA ARG A 27 -11.54 -0.74 3.05
C ARG A 27 -12.83 -1.07 2.30
N GLY A 28 -13.25 -0.20 1.37
CA GLY A 28 -14.42 -0.45 0.53
C GLY A 28 -14.26 -1.67 -0.38
N VAL A 29 -13.07 -1.85 -0.98
CA VAL A 29 -12.73 -3.00 -1.81
C VAL A 29 -12.65 -4.27 -0.96
N GLU A 30 -11.98 -4.22 0.18
CA GLU A 30 -11.84 -5.34 1.13
C GLU A 30 -13.19 -5.82 1.64
N GLY A 31 -14.09 -4.90 1.99
CA GLY A 31 -15.45 -5.25 2.38
C GLY A 31 -16.19 -6.02 1.28
N HIS A 32 -16.05 -5.61 0.03
CA HIS A 32 -16.65 -6.34 -1.09
C HIS A 32 -16.02 -7.73 -1.31
N LEU A 33 -14.69 -7.82 -1.20
CA LEU A 33 -13.95 -9.08 -1.41
C LEU A 33 -14.26 -10.13 -0.33
N ALA A 34 -14.61 -9.70 0.88
CA ALA A 34 -15.05 -10.59 1.96
C ALA A 34 -16.35 -11.33 1.62
N ASP A 35 -17.24 -10.68 0.86
CA ASP A 35 -18.57 -11.20 0.56
C ASP A 35 -18.71 -11.78 -0.88
N CYS A 36 -17.74 -11.50 -1.76
CA CYS A 36 -17.80 -11.91 -3.18
C CYS A 36 -16.63 -12.78 -3.62
N GLU A 37 -16.82 -14.10 -3.56
CA GLU A 37 -15.81 -15.09 -3.98
C GLU A 37 -15.33 -14.89 -5.42
N ARG A 38 -16.23 -14.50 -6.34
CA ARG A 38 -15.88 -14.24 -7.74
C ARG A 38 -14.88 -13.09 -7.89
N CYS A 39 -15.04 -12.02 -7.12
CA CYS A 39 -14.09 -10.90 -7.15
C CYS A 39 -12.79 -11.27 -6.43
N ALA A 40 -12.85 -12.07 -5.37
CA ALA A 40 -11.68 -12.61 -4.70
C ALA A 40 -10.83 -13.51 -5.63
N GLU A 41 -11.46 -14.31 -6.50
CA GLU A 41 -10.74 -15.10 -7.52
C GLU A 41 -10.03 -14.21 -8.55
N VAL A 42 -10.66 -13.12 -8.99
CA VAL A 42 -10.03 -12.17 -9.92
C VAL A 42 -8.77 -11.57 -9.28
N LEU A 43 -8.87 -11.12 -8.03
CA LEU A 43 -7.72 -10.60 -7.29
C LEU A 43 -6.61 -11.64 -7.13
N ARG A 44 -6.96 -12.90 -6.84
CA ARG A 44 -5.96 -14.00 -6.75
C ARG A 44 -5.22 -14.20 -8.06
N PHE A 45 -5.94 -14.14 -9.18
CA PHE A 45 -5.34 -14.26 -10.51
C PHE A 45 -4.36 -13.10 -10.79
N GLU A 46 -4.77 -11.86 -10.53
CA GLU A 46 -3.90 -10.67 -10.69
C GLU A 46 -2.62 -10.77 -9.86
N ARG A 47 -2.74 -11.16 -8.59
CA ARG A 47 -1.58 -11.37 -7.70
C ARG A 47 -0.65 -12.47 -8.21
N THR A 48 -1.21 -13.60 -8.64
CA THR A 48 -0.43 -14.73 -9.17
C THR A 48 0.35 -14.32 -10.42
N LEU A 49 -0.28 -13.53 -11.31
CA LEU A 49 0.36 -13.01 -12.50
C LEU A 49 1.54 -12.08 -12.14
N LEU A 50 1.34 -11.17 -11.20
CA LEU A 50 2.38 -10.24 -10.77
C LEU A 50 3.53 -10.93 -10.04
N ASP A 51 3.23 -11.92 -9.19
CA ASP A 51 4.27 -12.69 -8.51
C ASP A 51 5.12 -13.47 -9.51
N GLY A 52 4.49 -14.12 -10.49
CA GLY A 52 5.20 -14.77 -11.59
C GLY A 52 6.05 -13.81 -12.41
N LEU A 53 5.57 -12.58 -12.66
CA LEU A 53 6.35 -11.54 -13.33
C LEU A 53 7.54 -11.08 -12.47
N LYS A 54 7.32 -10.81 -11.18
CA LYS A 54 8.37 -10.41 -10.23
C LYS A 54 9.47 -11.46 -10.14
N GLU A 55 9.14 -12.74 -10.13
CA GLU A 55 10.14 -13.81 -10.14
C GLU A 55 11.04 -13.77 -11.37
N ARG A 56 10.49 -13.39 -12.54
CA ARG A 56 11.26 -13.30 -13.80
C ARG A 56 12.05 -12.00 -13.95
N ILE A 57 11.62 -10.91 -13.32
CA ILE A 57 12.26 -9.59 -13.42
C ILE A 57 13.46 -9.43 -12.46
N ARG A 58 13.66 -10.34 -11.49
CA ARG A 58 14.64 -10.24 -10.39
C ARG A 58 16.14 -10.19 -10.76
N GLU A 59 16.50 -9.95 -12.01
CA GLU A 59 17.89 -9.79 -12.44
C GLU A 59 18.36 -8.33 -12.32
N THR A 60 18.31 -7.74 -11.12
CA THR A 60 19.00 -6.45 -10.89
C THR A 60 19.76 -6.51 -9.58
N ASP A 61 21.08 -6.44 -9.68
CA ASP A 61 21.96 -6.30 -8.53
C ASP A 61 21.67 -4.97 -7.83
N VAL A 62 21.24 -5.07 -6.58
CA VAL A 62 21.03 -3.91 -5.72
C VAL A 62 22.40 -3.45 -5.21
N PRO A 63 22.71 -2.14 -5.21
CA PRO A 63 23.98 -1.65 -4.68
C PRO A 63 24.23 -2.12 -3.24
N PRO A 64 25.44 -2.57 -2.90
CA PRO A 64 25.78 -2.92 -1.52
C PRO A 64 25.58 -1.70 -0.63
N GLY A 65 25.07 -1.91 0.59
CA GLY A 65 24.81 -0.80 1.52
C GLY A 65 23.49 -0.05 1.29
N LEU A 66 22.69 -0.40 0.28
CA LEU A 66 21.43 0.32 0.02
C LEU A 66 20.43 0.13 1.16
N ARG A 67 20.33 -1.08 1.72
CA ARG A 67 19.43 -1.39 2.83
C ARG A 67 19.73 -0.52 4.04
N GLU A 68 21.00 -0.46 4.44
CA GLU A 68 21.49 0.33 5.56
C GLU A 68 21.22 1.82 5.34
N ARG A 69 21.42 2.32 4.11
CA ARG A 69 21.11 3.71 3.75
C ARG A 69 19.62 4.03 3.85
N ILE A 70 18.73 3.10 3.47
CA ILE A 70 17.28 3.24 3.60
C ILE A 70 16.89 3.26 5.09
N GLU A 71 17.38 2.28 5.86
CA GLU A 71 17.11 2.17 7.30
C GLU A 71 17.54 3.44 8.05
N SER A 72 18.77 3.93 7.83
CA SER A 72 19.22 5.20 8.41
C SER A 72 18.44 6.44 7.94
N ALA A 73 17.83 6.40 6.75
CA ALA A 73 16.99 7.51 6.29
C ALA A 73 15.62 7.51 6.99
N LEU A 74 15.03 6.33 7.19
CA LEU A 74 13.78 6.18 7.93
C LEU A 74 13.95 6.61 9.39
N GLU A 75 15.04 6.19 10.06
CA GLU A 75 15.35 6.61 11.43
C GLU A 75 15.41 8.14 11.56
N ARG A 76 16.09 8.82 10.63
CA ARG A 76 16.18 10.29 10.62
C ARG A 76 14.82 10.98 10.41
N ASP A 77 13.93 10.39 9.62
CA ASP A 77 12.60 10.94 9.35
C ASP A 77 11.67 10.78 10.58
N HIS A 78 11.79 9.65 11.29
CA HIS A 78 11.12 9.43 12.57
C HIS A 78 11.70 10.27 13.72
N GLU A 79 12.96 10.70 13.62
CA GLU A 79 13.65 11.53 14.60
C GLU A 79 13.61 13.05 14.29
N ALA A 80 12.70 13.47 13.40
CA ALA A 80 12.31 14.88 13.33
C ALA A 80 11.68 15.29 14.68
N PRO A 81 12.19 16.33 15.37
CA PRO A 81 11.87 16.58 16.76
C PRO A 81 10.40 16.95 16.94
N ALA A 82 9.69 16.13 17.72
CA ALA A 82 8.50 16.51 18.47
C ALA A 82 8.87 17.48 19.61
N ASP A 83 9.49 18.61 19.29
CA ASP A 83 9.71 19.69 20.25
C ASP A 83 9.65 21.06 19.56
N ALA A 84 8.42 21.46 19.25
CA ALA A 84 8.04 22.85 19.13
C ALA A 84 6.66 23.04 19.77
N THR A 85 6.53 22.57 21.01
CA THR A 85 5.39 22.88 21.87
C THR A 85 5.84 23.99 22.83
N GLU A 86 5.31 25.19 22.57
CA GLU A 86 5.03 26.25 23.53
C GLU A 86 6.23 26.99 24.18
N THR A 87 6.44 28.26 23.78
CA THR A 87 6.43 29.40 24.71
C THR A 87 6.21 30.71 23.94
N ARG A 88 4.98 31.24 23.98
CA ARG A 88 4.76 32.70 24.07
C ARG A 88 3.40 32.99 24.68
N SER A 89 3.38 33.09 26.00
CA SER A 89 2.49 34.00 26.70
C SER A 89 2.75 35.42 26.18
N GLU A 90 1.69 36.18 25.91
CA GLU A 90 1.60 37.65 25.85
C GLU A 90 0.19 37.96 25.28
N GLY A 91 -0.79 38.53 26.00
CA GLY A 91 -0.88 39.05 27.35
C GLY A 91 -2.34 39.43 27.65
#